data_AF-A0A7V8VTM9-F1
#
_entry.id   AF-A0A7V8VTM9-F1
#
_cell.length_a   1.000
_cell.length_b   1.000
_cell.length_c   1.000
_cell.angle_alpha   90.00
_cell.angle_beta   90.00
_cell.angle_gamma   90.00
#
_symmetry.space_group_name_H-M   'P 1'
#
loop_
_entity.id
_entity.type
_entity.pdbx_description
1 polymer ?
#
loop_
_entity_poly.entity_id
_entity_poly.type
_entity_poly.pdbx_seq_one_letter_code
_entity_poly.pdbx_strand_id
1 'polypeptide(L)'
;MKAAFDRHQEQRKEARERAERDRKEALEEAEKRRIVRNAEMEQRRARLRRVVAANRSVRRARILIPAHASAKTYGEQMRILIDADFELSDVRHELGTLPGLFKKRAEIEDQLVQMERYLQQLTEEYRHRYQDIVAIEKTQSRDAVRAALDHLPACGEFVEAPAAGPLRAAYLPAYWQVRDLMRQEMWEELTA
;
A
#
# COMPACT_ATOMS: atom_id res chain seq x y z
N MET A 1 51.53 -50.27 -18.88
CA MET A 1 50.26 -50.28 -18.10
C MET A 1 50.20 -49.19 -17.03
N LYS A 2 51.23 -49.01 -16.17
CA LYS A 2 51.23 -47.99 -15.09
C LYS A 2 50.91 -46.55 -15.53
N ALA A 3 51.57 -46.05 -16.58
CA ALA A 3 51.34 -44.70 -17.11
C ALA A 3 49.93 -44.44 -17.72
N ALA A 4 49.16 -45.49 -18.06
CA ALA A 4 47.78 -45.33 -18.51
C ALA A 4 46.82 -45.24 -17.31
N PHE A 5 47.11 -46.00 -16.25
CA PHE A 5 46.38 -45.94 -14.98
C PHE A 5 46.54 -44.58 -14.30
N ASP A 6 47.77 -44.05 -14.26
CA ASP A 6 48.05 -42.75 -13.62
C ASP A 6 47.33 -41.59 -14.33
N ARG A 7 47.35 -41.57 -15.68
CA ARG A 7 46.61 -40.58 -16.48
C ARG A 7 45.09 -40.65 -16.27
N HIS A 8 44.54 -41.86 -16.12
CA HIS A 8 43.13 -42.05 -15.83
C HIS A 8 42.76 -41.59 -14.40
N GLN A 9 43.63 -41.81 -13.41
CA GLN A 9 43.42 -41.30 -12.05
C GLN A 9 43.46 -39.77 -12.00
N GLU A 10 44.40 -39.16 -12.73
CA GLU A 10 44.54 -37.71 -12.81
C GLU A 10 43.32 -37.06 -13.51
N GLN A 11 42.86 -37.63 -14.62
CA GLN A 11 41.63 -37.21 -15.29
C GLN A 11 40.39 -37.32 -14.38
N ARG A 12 40.28 -38.37 -13.56
CA ARG A 12 39.17 -38.53 -12.60
C ARG A 12 39.24 -37.49 -11.49
N LYS A 13 40.43 -37.14 -11.02
CA LYS A 13 40.64 -36.10 -10.01
C LYS A 13 40.27 -34.73 -10.57
N GLU A 14 40.75 -34.38 -11.76
CA GLU A 14 40.40 -33.12 -12.43
C GLU A 14 38.90 -33.01 -12.72
N ALA A 15 38.27 -34.08 -13.20
CA ALA A 15 36.82 -34.11 -13.44
C ALA A 15 36.02 -33.90 -12.14
N ARG A 16 36.49 -34.49 -11.03
CA ARG A 16 35.87 -34.29 -9.71
C ARG A 16 36.04 -32.86 -9.21
N GLU A 17 37.23 -32.28 -9.34
CA GLU A 17 37.48 -30.89 -8.94
C GLU A 17 36.65 -29.89 -9.76
N ARG A 18 36.47 -30.12 -11.07
CA ARG A 18 35.57 -29.31 -11.91
C ARG A 18 34.12 -29.45 -11.45
N ALA A 19 33.64 -30.68 -11.25
CA ALA A 19 32.27 -30.91 -10.77
C ALA A 19 32.01 -30.29 -9.39
N GLU A 20 33.00 -30.28 -8.48
CA GLU A 20 32.89 -29.61 -7.19
C GLU A 20 32.83 -28.08 -7.31
N ARG A 21 33.60 -27.48 -8.23
CA ARG A 21 33.52 -26.04 -8.54
C ARG A 21 32.17 -25.66 -9.15
N ASP A 22 31.75 -26.37 -10.18
CA ASP A 22 30.46 -26.13 -10.85
C ASP A 22 29.30 -26.26 -9.86
N ARG A 23 29.35 -27.25 -8.97
CA ARG A 23 28.36 -27.42 -7.90
C ARG A 23 28.37 -26.26 -6.91
N LYS A 24 29.55 -25.78 -6.51
CA LYS A 24 29.68 -24.65 -5.58
C LYS A 24 29.15 -23.37 -6.21
N GLU A 25 29.53 -23.09 -7.46
CA GLU A 25 29.05 -21.92 -8.20
C GLU A 25 27.53 -21.96 -8.40
N ALA A 26 26.97 -23.12 -8.75
CA ALA A 26 25.52 -23.30 -8.88
C ALA A 26 24.78 -23.06 -7.55
N LEU A 27 25.34 -23.50 -6.41
CA LEU A 27 24.77 -23.24 -5.09
C LEU A 27 24.84 -21.77 -4.69
N GLU A 28 25.97 -21.10 -4.94
CA GLU A 28 26.13 -19.67 -4.65
C GLU A 28 25.17 -18.82 -5.51
N GLU A 29 25.01 -19.16 -6.78
CA GLU A 29 24.09 -18.48 -7.69
C GLU A 29 22.62 -18.69 -7.28
N ALA A 30 22.25 -19.92 -6.89
CA ALA A 30 20.92 -20.20 -6.36
C ALA A 30 20.63 -19.42 -5.07
N GLU A 31 21.63 -19.30 -4.17
CA GLU A 31 21.51 -18.52 -2.94
C GLU A 31 21.32 -17.03 -3.21
N LYS A 32 22.11 -16.46 -4.12
CA LYS A 32 21.97 -15.05 -4.53
C LYS A 32 20.57 -14.78 -5.09
N ARG A 33 20.07 -15.64 -5.97
CA ARG A 33 18.71 -15.52 -6.53
C ARG A 33 17.64 -15.58 -5.44
N ARG A 34 17.81 -16.47 -4.45
CA ARG A 34 16.88 -16.57 -3.32
C ARG A 34 16.86 -15.29 -2.48
N ILE A 35 18.03 -14.72 -2.19
CA ILE A 35 18.15 -13.48 -1.41
C ILE A 35 17.45 -12.32 -2.13
N VAL A 36 17.72 -12.14 -3.43
CA VAL A 36 17.09 -11.08 -4.24
C VAL A 36 15.57 -11.25 -4.27
N ARG A 37 15.07 -12.47 -4.56
CA ARG A 37 13.63 -12.76 -4.58
C ARG A 37 12.96 -12.47 -3.23
N ASN A 38 13.59 -12.86 -2.13
CA ASN A 38 13.06 -12.59 -0.79
C ASN A 38 13.01 -11.09 -0.49
N ALA A 39 14.03 -10.33 -0.91
CA ALA A 39 14.05 -8.89 -0.73
C ALA A 39 12.94 -8.20 -1.54
N GLU A 40 12.74 -8.59 -2.80
CA GLU A 40 11.64 -8.09 -3.64
C GLU A 40 10.27 -8.43 -3.05
N MET A 41 10.08 -9.65 -2.56
CA MET A 41 8.84 -10.06 -1.91
C MET A 41 8.54 -9.26 -0.63
N GLU A 42 9.56 -8.97 0.17
CA GLU A 42 9.38 -8.13 1.36
C GLU A 42 9.06 -6.68 0.99
N GLN A 43 9.68 -6.17 -0.08
CA GLN A 43 9.35 -4.87 -0.66
C GLN A 43 7.89 -4.79 -1.13
N ARG A 44 7.38 -5.82 -1.83
CA ARG A 44 5.96 -5.91 -2.23
C ARG A 44 5.04 -5.90 -1.00
N ARG A 45 5.35 -6.72 0.02
CA ARG A 45 4.57 -6.81 1.27
C ARG A 45 4.55 -5.50 2.05
N ALA A 46 5.68 -4.80 2.13
CA ALA A 46 5.77 -3.51 2.81
C ALA A 46 4.79 -2.49 2.21
N ARG A 47 4.74 -2.39 0.89
CA ARG A 47 3.83 -1.46 0.18
C ARG A 47 2.37 -1.84 0.35
N LEU A 48 2.04 -3.13 0.23
CA LEU A 48 0.68 -3.61 0.50
C LEU A 48 0.23 -3.27 1.94
N ARG A 49 1.12 -3.43 2.93
CA ARG A 49 0.81 -3.07 4.33
C ARG A 49 0.49 -1.58 4.49
N ARG A 50 1.22 -0.70 3.79
CA ARG A 50 0.97 0.75 3.82
C ARG A 50 -0.38 1.11 3.22
N VAL A 51 -0.73 0.58 2.05
CA VAL A 51 -2.05 0.78 1.42
C VAL A 51 -3.19 0.27 2.33
N VAL A 52 -3.01 -0.90 2.94
CA VAL A 52 -4.00 -1.44 3.90
C VAL A 52 -4.12 -0.57 5.14
N ALA A 53 -3.01 -0.04 5.66
CA ALA A 53 -3.00 0.85 6.81
C ALA A 53 -3.73 2.17 6.51
N ALA A 54 -3.47 2.80 5.35
CA ALA A 54 -4.17 3.99 4.90
C ALA A 54 -5.69 3.78 4.84
N ASN A 55 -6.14 2.67 4.23
CA ASN A 55 -7.57 2.34 4.21
C ASN A 55 -8.14 2.06 5.62
N ARG A 56 -7.34 1.50 6.54
CA ARG A 56 -7.77 1.30 7.92
C ARG A 56 -8.00 2.63 8.64
N SER A 57 -7.15 3.62 8.40
CA SER A 57 -7.30 5.00 8.88
C SER A 57 -8.60 5.63 8.35
N VAL A 58 -8.87 5.49 7.05
CA VAL A 58 -10.14 5.91 6.42
C VAL A 58 -11.34 5.30 7.11
N ARG A 59 -11.38 3.97 7.24
CA ARG A 59 -12.48 3.26 7.90
C ARG A 59 -12.67 3.68 9.36
N ARG A 60 -11.59 3.93 10.09
CA ARG A 60 -11.64 4.39 11.49
C ARG A 60 -12.22 5.79 11.60
N ALA A 61 -11.72 6.73 10.79
CA ALA A 61 -12.17 8.12 10.79
C ALA A 61 -13.68 8.22 10.49
N ARG A 62 -14.18 7.42 9.53
CA ARG A 62 -15.62 7.32 9.22
C ARG A 62 -16.49 6.93 10.41
N ILE A 63 -15.96 6.14 11.34
CA ILE A 63 -16.69 5.72 12.54
C ILE A 63 -16.59 6.79 13.62
N LEU A 64 -15.39 7.35 13.84
CA LEU A 64 -15.13 8.24 14.96
C LEU A 64 -15.69 9.66 14.78
N ILE A 65 -15.65 10.21 13.56
CA ILE A 65 -16.19 11.54 13.27
C ILE A 65 -17.66 11.67 13.68
N PRO A 66 -18.60 10.83 13.20
CA PRO A 66 -20.00 10.92 13.60
C PRO A 66 -20.24 10.46 15.04
N ALA A 67 -19.46 9.50 15.55
CA ALA A 67 -19.64 9.00 16.92
C ALA A 67 -19.35 10.08 17.97
N HIS A 68 -18.34 10.92 17.75
CA HIS A 68 -17.99 11.99 18.68
C HIS A 68 -18.61 13.34 18.32
N ALA A 69 -18.79 13.65 17.04
CA ALA A 69 -19.41 14.91 16.57
C ALA A 69 -18.89 16.15 17.31
N SER A 70 -17.56 16.29 17.39
CA SER A 70 -16.87 17.42 18.03
C SER A 70 -15.84 17.99 17.07
N ALA A 71 -15.53 19.29 17.18
CA ALA A 71 -14.50 19.89 16.33
C ALA A 71 -13.14 19.25 16.62
N LYS A 72 -12.88 18.92 17.89
CA LYS A 72 -11.67 18.20 18.31
C LYS A 72 -11.52 16.87 17.57
N THR A 73 -12.51 15.98 17.64
CA THR A 73 -12.42 14.66 17.00
C THR A 73 -12.36 14.79 15.48
N TYR A 74 -13.14 15.71 14.90
CA TYR A 74 -13.07 15.99 13.47
C TYR A 74 -11.64 16.39 13.05
N GLY A 75 -11.04 17.37 13.72
CA GLY A 75 -9.67 17.79 13.43
C GLY A 75 -8.63 16.69 13.66
N GLU A 76 -8.77 15.88 14.71
CA GLU A 76 -7.88 14.72 14.95
C GLU A 76 -7.97 13.68 13.82
N GLN A 77 -9.18 13.32 13.41
CA GLN A 77 -9.35 12.34 12.33
C GLN A 77 -8.92 12.90 10.97
N MET A 78 -9.12 14.18 10.70
CA MET A 78 -8.66 14.78 9.45
C MET A 78 -7.13 14.79 9.33
N ARG A 79 -6.38 15.02 10.41
CA ARG A 79 -4.91 14.87 10.39
C ARG A 79 -4.48 13.45 10.03
N ILE A 80 -5.14 12.45 10.62
CA ILE A 80 -4.90 11.04 10.28
C ILE A 80 -5.19 10.75 8.79
N LEU A 81 -6.20 11.39 8.20
CA LEU A 81 -6.53 11.22 6.78
C LEU A 81 -5.51 11.92 5.87
N ILE A 82 -4.97 13.07 6.28
CA ILE A 82 -3.87 13.74 5.58
C ILE A 82 -2.62 12.84 5.58
N ASP A 83 -2.28 12.23 6.71
CA ASP A 83 -1.17 11.28 6.78
C ASP A 83 -1.42 10.07 5.85
N ALA A 84 -2.66 9.58 5.78
CA ALA A 84 -3.03 8.50 4.86
C ALA A 84 -2.90 8.90 3.38
N ASP A 85 -3.22 10.15 3.02
CA ASP A 85 -3.01 10.68 1.67
C ASP A 85 -1.53 10.70 1.30
N PHE A 86 -0.67 11.21 2.19
CA PHE A 86 0.78 11.18 1.98
C PHE A 86 1.33 9.77 1.85
N GLU A 87 0.89 8.83 2.69
CA GLU A 87 1.30 7.42 2.59
C GLU A 87 0.93 6.79 1.24
N LEU A 88 -0.24 7.11 0.67
CA LEU A 88 -0.63 6.63 -0.66
C LEU A 88 0.23 7.27 -1.76
N SER A 89 0.45 8.58 -1.68
CA SER A 89 1.32 9.32 -2.61
C SER A 89 2.74 8.78 -2.60
N ASP A 90 3.29 8.46 -1.42
CA ASP A 90 4.63 7.88 -1.29
C ASP A 90 4.69 6.48 -1.90
N VAL A 91 3.69 5.63 -1.64
CA VAL A 91 3.63 4.31 -2.28
C VAL A 91 3.57 4.45 -3.80
N ARG A 92 2.76 5.37 -4.33
CA ARG A 92 2.68 5.64 -5.76
C ARG A 92 4.02 6.14 -6.32
N HIS A 93 4.69 7.06 -5.63
CA HIS A 93 6.00 7.57 -6.03
C HIS A 93 7.08 6.48 -6.04
N GLU A 94 7.08 5.60 -5.04
CA GLU A 94 8.01 4.47 -4.95
C GLU A 94 7.79 3.43 -6.05
N LEU A 95 6.54 3.18 -6.44
CA LEU A 95 6.26 2.37 -7.64
C LEU A 95 6.87 3.02 -8.89
N GLY A 96 6.81 4.35 -8.94
CA GLY A 96 7.50 5.24 -9.88
C GLY A 96 8.99 4.91 -10.07
N THR A 97 9.70 4.81 -8.94
CA THR A 97 11.16 4.76 -8.88
C THR A 97 11.76 3.35 -8.89
N LEU A 98 10.97 2.31 -8.60
CA LEU A 98 11.39 0.91 -8.57
C LEU A 98 10.76 0.10 -9.72
N PRO A 99 11.30 0.20 -10.95
CA PRO A 99 10.76 -0.54 -12.09
C PRO A 99 10.87 -2.05 -11.88
N GLY A 100 9.84 -2.79 -12.29
CA GLY A 100 9.80 -4.26 -12.23
C GLY A 100 9.34 -4.84 -10.90
N LEU A 101 9.12 -4.03 -9.86
CA LEU A 101 8.63 -4.54 -8.57
C LEU A 101 7.23 -5.15 -8.70
N PHE A 102 6.36 -4.55 -9.50
CA PHE A 102 5.05 -5.11 -9.86
C PHE A 102 4.88 -5.13 -11.39
N LYS A 103 4.35 -6.23 -11.93
CA LYS A 103 4.05 -6.40 -13.36
C LYS A 103 2.91 -5.48 -13.80
N LYS A 104 1.86 -5.37 -12.98
CA LYS A 104 0.66 -4.54 -13.17
C LYS A 104 0.81 -3.17 -12.50
N ARG A 105 2.03 -2.63 -12.47
CA ARG A 105 2.36 -1.35 -11.81
C ARG A 105 1.44 -0.20 -12.25
N ALA A 106 1.25 -0.02 -13.56
CA ALA A 106 0.45 1.08 -14.09
C ALA A 106 -1.00 1.03 -13.58
N GLU A 107 -1.61 -0.17 -13.55
CA GLU A 107 -2.96 -0.36 -13.01
C GLU A 107 -3.00 -0.03 -11.52
N ILE A 108 -1.99 -0.44 -10.74
CA ILE A 108 -1.89 -0.10 -9.32
C ILE A 108 -1.79 1.41 -9.11
N GLU A 109 -0.93 2.09 -9.89
CA GLU A 109 -0.75 3.55 -9.81
C GLU A 109 -2.04 4.29 -10.12
N ASP A 110 -2.77 3.90 -11.16
CA ASP A 110 -4.05 4.52 -11.53
C ASP A 110 -5.08 4.42 -10.41
N GLN A 111 -5.16 3.28 -9.73
CA GLN A 111 -6.06 3.10 -8.60
C GLN A 111 -5.61 3.89 -7.36
N LEU A 112 -4.30 3.98 -7.09
CA LEU A 112 -3.77 4.85 -6.02
C LEU A 112 -4.15 6.31 -6.26
N VAL A 113 -4.09 6.80 -7.51
CA VAL A 113 -4.53 8.16 -7.87
C VAL A 113 -6.01 8.38 -7.55
N GLN A 114 -6.88 7.39 -7.78
CA GLN A 114 -8.30 7.52 -7.41
C GLN A 114 -8.48 7.62 -5.89
N MET A 115 -7.71 6.85 -5.13
CA MET A 115 -7.75 6.90 -3.67
C MET A 115 -7.26 8.26 -3.13
N GLU A 116 -6.14 8.76 -3.64
CA GLU A 116 -5.57 10.07 -3.28
C GLU A 116 -6.54 11.22 -3.59
N ARG A 117 -7.10 11.27 -4.81
CA ARG A 117 -8.04 12.33 -5.22
C ARG A 117 -9.21 12.47 -4.25
N TYR A 118 -9.72 11.35 -3.75
CA TYR A 118 -10.80 11.35 -2.78
C TYR A 118 -10.36 11.94 -1.43
N LEU A 119 -9.19 11.55 -0.91
CA LEU A 119 -8.66 12.10 0.35
C LEU A 119 -8.29 13.58 0.23
N GLN A 120 -7.82 14.02 -0.93
CA GLN A 120 -7.53 15.42 -1.22
C GLN A 120 -8.80 16.28 -1.17
N GLN A 121 -9.94 15.78 -1.64
CA GLN A 121 -11.22 16.49 -1.52
C GLN A 121 -11.63 16.70 -0.05
N LEU A 122 -11.46 15.67 0.79
CA LEU A 122 -11.72 15.78 2.23
C LEU A 122 -10.77 16.79 2.89
N THR A 123 -9.48 16.69 2.58
CA THR A 123 -8.45 17.59 3.13
C THR A 123 -8.71 19.04 2.74
N GLU A 124 -9.11 19.28 1.49
CA GLU A 124 -9.43 20.60 0.98
C GLU A 124 -10.65 21.20 1.68
N GLU A 125 -11.72 20.41 1.85
CA GLU A 125 -12.89 20.84 2.61
C GLU A 125 -12.54 21.15 4.07
N TYR A 126 -11.75 20.28 4.72
CA TYR A 126 -11.29 20.49 6.09
C TYR A 126 -10.54 21.81 6.23
N ARG A 127 -9.63 22.12 5.30
CA ARG A 127 -8.85 23.36 5.28
C ARG A 127 -9.74 24.60 5.33
N HIS A 128 -10.86 24.58 4.62
CA HIS A 128 -11.77 25.74 4.53
C HIS A 128 -12.84 25.77 5.61
N ARG A 129 -13.29 24.60 6.09
CA ARG A 129 -14.50 24.49 6.93
C ARG A 129 -14.22 24.23 8.40
N TYR A 130 -13.00 23.85 8.77
CA TYR A 130 -12.70 23.51 10.17
C TYR A 130 -13.01 24.65 11.16
N GLN A 131 -12.71 25.91 10.81
CA GLN A 131 -13.00 27.04 11.69
C GLN A 131 -14.50 27.29 11.88
N ASP A 132 -15.31 27.01 10.86
CA ASP A 132 -16.78 27.07 10.96
C ASP A 132 -17.28 26.05 12.00
N ILE A 133 -16.76 24.82 11.95
CA ILE A 133 -17.10 23.76 12.92
C ILE A 133 -16.69 24.15 14.35
N VAL A 134 -15.50 24.74 14.52
CA VAL A 134 -15.04 25.24 15.83
C VAL A 134 -15.95 26.36 16.35
N ALA A 135 -16.42 27.27 15.48
CA ALA A 135 -17.31 28.36 15.86
C ALA A 135 -18.69 27.84 16.30
N ILE A 136 -19.23 26.84 15.59
CA ILE A 136 -20.49 26.17 15.96
C ILE A 136 -20.36 25.47 17.31
N GLU A 137 -19.29 24.71 17.55
CA GLU A 137 -19.08 24.00 18.82
C GLU A 137 -19.00 24.95 20.03
N LYS A 138 -18.46 26.15 19.85
CA LYS A 138 -18.38 27.17 20.93
C LYS A 138 -19.73 27.78 21.29
N THR A 139 -20.67 27.79 20.37
CA THR A 139 -21.92 28.58 20.49
C THR A 139 -23.18 27.72 20.55
N GLN A 140 -23.09 26.45 20.13
CA GLN A 140 -24.24 25.57 19.92
C GLN A 140 -24.01 24.19 20.54
N SER A 141 -25.02 23.33 20.43
CA SER A 141 -24.97 21.95 20.92
C SER A 141 -24.13 21.05 20.02
N ARG A 142 -23.80 19.87 20.55
CA ARG A 142 -23.17 18.78 19.80
C ARG A 142 -23.99 18.34 18.58
N ASP A 143 -25.32 18.41 18.67
CA ASP A 143 -26.20 18.07 17.55
C ASP A 143 -26.07 19.08 16.41
N ALA A 144 -25.80 20.35 16.72
CA ALA A 144 -25.52 21.36 15.71
C ALA A 144 -24.17 21.11 15.01
N VAL A 145 -23.15 20.67 15.75
CA VAL A 145 -21.85 20.25 15.15
C VAL A 145 -22.06 19.06 14.23
N ARG A 146 -22.84 18.06 14.66
CA ARG A 146 -23.18 16.91 13.82
C ARG A 146 -23.89 17.34 12.54
N ALA A 147 -24.95 18.13 12.67
CA ALA A 147 -25.70 18.62 11.53
C ALA A 147 -24.78 19.40 10.57
N ALA A 148 -23.88 20.22 11.08
CA ALA A 148 -22.91 20.93 10.25
C ALA A 148 -21.98 19.99 9.49
N LEU A 149 -21.42 18.97 10.15
CA LEU A 149 -20.57 17.95 9.52
C LEU A 149 -21.33 17.14 8.44
N ASP A 150 -22.58 16.78 8.71
CA ASP A 150 -23.43 16.03 7.78
C ASP A 150 -23.78 16.86 6.52
N HIS A 151 -23.82 18.19 6.62
CA HIS A 151 -24.08 19.11 5.49
C HIS A 151 -22.82 19.50 4.70
N LEU A 152 -21.62 19.11 5.16
CA LEU A 152 -20.41 19.33 4.40
C LEU A 152 -20.37 18.38 3.18
N PRO A 153 -20.15 18.86 1.95
CA PRO A 153 -20.18 18.03 0.75
C PRO A 153 -19.34 16.74 0.80
N ALA A 154 -18.07 16.84 1.21
CA ALA A 154 -17.15 15.70 1.24
C ALA A 154 -17.28 14.92 2.56
N CYS A 155 -17.32 15.60 3.70
CA CYS A 155 -17.42 14.95 5.01
C CYS A 155 -18.78 14.25 5.22
N GLY A 156 -19.88 14.88 4.80
CA GLY A 156 -21.22 14.27 4.85
C GLY A 156 -21.29 13.01 3.99
N GLU A 157 -20.75 13.05 2.77
CA GLU A 157 -20.62 11.88 1.91
C GLU A 157 -19.72 10.80 2.52
N PHE A 158 -18.60 11.19 3.13
CA PHE A 158 -17.68 10.27 3.81
C PHE A 158 -18.33 9.55 4.99
N VAL A 159 -19.13 10.26 5.78
CA VAL A 159 -19.82 9.75 6.96
C VAL A 159 -20.98 8.84 6.56
N GLU A 160 -21.94 9.35 5.77
CA GLU A 160 -23.12 8.59 5.39
C GLU A 160 -22.80 7.48 4.38
N ALA A 161 -21.78 7.72 3.53
CA ALA A 161 -21.40 6.87 2.41
C ALA A 161 -22.62 6.39 1.63
N PRO A 162 -23.35 7.30 0.96
CA PRO A 162 -24.45 6.91 0.08
C PRO A 162 -23.95 5.90 -0.95
N ALA A 163 -24.83 5.01 -1.42
CA ALA A 163 -24.47 3.96 -2.36
C ALA A 163 -23.77 4.50 -3.62
N ALA A 164 -24.14 5.70 -4.06
CA ALA A 164 -23.59 6.40 -5.23
C ALA A 164 -22.51 7.45 -4.91
N GLY A 165 -22.06 7.57 -3.66
CA GLY A 165 -21.06 8.56 -3.26
C GLY A 165 -19.64 8.22 -3.76
N PRO A 166 -18.75 9.22 -4.01
CA PRO A 166 -17.37 9.01 -4.43
C PRO A 166 -16.57 8.00 -3.59
N LEU A 167 -16.83 7.90 -2.28
CA LEU A 167 -16.18 6.89 -1.44
C LEU A 167 -16.50 5.47 -1.92
N ARG A 168 -17.78 5.19 -2.16
CA ARG A 168 -18.24 3.85 -2.57
C ARG A 168 -18.07 3.60 -4.07
N ALA A 169 -18.17 4.65 -4.88
CA ALA A 169 -18.10 4.57 -6.33
C ALA A 169 -16.64 4.58 -6.85
N ALA A 170 -15.72 5.24 -6.17
CA ALA A 170 -14.33 5.39 -6.61
C ALA A 170 -13.32 4.85 -5.59
N TYR A 171 -13.29 5.37 -4.37
CA TYR A 171 -12.22 5.05 -3.40
C TYR A 171 -12.19 3.56 -3.01
N LEU A 172 -13.32 2.99 -2.59
CA LEU A 172 -13.38 1.60 -2.13
C LEU A 172 -13.11 0.58 -3.26
N PRO A 173 -13.70 0.72 -4.47
CA PRO A 173 -13.33 -0.11 -5.62
C PRO A 173 -11.83 -0.03 -5.92
N ALA A 174 -11.26 1.18 -5.95
CA ALA A 174 -9.84 1.37 -6.19
C ALA A 174 -8.97 0.68 -5.14
N TYR A 175 -9.32 0.81 -3.85
CA TYR A 175 -8.63 0.10 -2.77
C TYR A 175 -8.65 -1.42 -2.95
N TRP A 176 -9.81 -2.00 -3.26
CA TRP A 176 -9.91 -3.44 -3.46
C TRP A 176 -9.09 -3.89 -4.65
N GLN A 177 -9.12 -3.13 -5.75
CA GLN A 177 -8.34 -3.42 -6.93
C GLN A 177 -6.82 -3.35 -6.64
N VAL A 178 -6.31 -2.30 -5.99
CA VAL A 178 -4.90 -2.23 -5.57
C VAL A 178 -4.52 -3.44 -4.73
N ARG A 179 -5.32 -3.74 -3.70
CA ARG A 179 -5.06 -4.84 -2.78
C ARG A 179 -4.99 -6.17 -3.53
N ASP A 180 -5.94 -6.41 -4.43
CA ASP A 180 -6.06 -7.68 -5.12
C ASP A 180 -4.98 -7.84 -6.19
N LEU A 181 -4.64 -6.78 -6.93
CA LEU A 181 -3.50 -6.76 -7.85
C LEU A 181 -2.18 -7.05 -7.13
N MET A 182 -1.88 -6.34 -6.04
CA MET A 182 -0.65 -6.56 -5.27
C MET A 182 -0.59 -7.97 -4.68
N ARG A 183 -1.73 -8.51 -4.21
CA ARG A 183 -1.78 -9.87 -3.65
C ARG A 183 -1.61 -10.92 -4.75
N GLN A 184 -2.28 -10.76 -5.89
CA GLN A 184 -2.18 -11.71 -7.01
C GLN A 184 -0.72 -11.90 -7.42
N GLU A 185 0.03 -10.81 -7.62
CA GLU A 185 1.42 -10.90 -8.02
C GLU A 185 2.33 -11.54 -6.97
N MET A 186 2.05 -11.30 -5.69
CA MET A 186 2.75 -11.97 -4.60
C MET A 186 2.47 -13.48 -4.57
N TRP A 187 1.26 -13.92 -4.93
CA TRP A 187 0.92 -15.34 -5.01
C TRP A 187 1.55 -16.01 -6.22
N GLU A 188 1.51 -15.37 -7.39
CA GLU A 188 2.09 -15.89 -8.63
C GLU A 188 3.59 -16.17 -8.48
N GLU A 189 4.34 -15.28 -7.80
CA GLU A 189 5.77 -15.43 -7.53
C GLU A 189 6.11 -16.59 -6.57
N LEU A 190 5.19 -16.94 -5.67
CA LEU A 190 5.39 -18.06 -4.74
C LEU A 190 5.11 -19.42 -5.40
N THR A 191 4.32 -19.43 -6.47
CA THR A 191 3.93 -20.64 -7.22
C THR A 191 4.78 -20.89 -8.47
N ALA A 192 5.61 -19.92 -8.87
CA ALA A 192 6.50 -19.98 -10.03
C ALA A 192 7.92 -20.44 -9.66
#